data_AF-A0A9P7RTN0-F1
#
_entry.id   AF-A0A9P7RTN0-F1
#
_cell.length_a   1.000
_cell.length_b   1.000
_cell.length_c   1.000
_cell.angle_alpha   90.00
_cell.angle_beta   90.00
_cell.angle_gamma   90.00
#
_symmetry.space_group_name_H-M   'P 1'
#
loop_
_entity.id
_entity.type
_entity.pdbx_description
1 polymer ?
#
loop_
_entity_poly.entity_id
_entity_poly.type
_entity_poly.pdbx_seq_one_letter_code
_entity_poly.pdbx_strand_id
1 'polypeptide(L)'
;MTSSPHATPIELVKVLKECIEKAAESGVKTYDCKFREECLLIPHAHFWAGDNPMQAEECSHAGLHCNFFCRECKVGGTQEEKWSDDGYLKLFKVDLANTVHQKIQLPRYLNNCNFQHYKVLPTEKLKKHKASTGINDSISGNSLQAIVDLGKGLYSGKHLDGVGKTKEELQAQLGEEVKHVVAEYGINPLIGMPGVNMHQDTPTEILHTILLGVVKYFWGQTSHILEKTKDFSTFQTRLASIDTSGLNIPKISAEYICTYKGSLIGKHFKSLAQLMPFLIYNLSYKRYSMHGPLLENWWFSYGIPKLTIWKNI
;
A
#
# COMPACT_ATOMS: atom_id res chain seq x y z
N MET A 1 -13.48 -14.14 -5.58
CA MET A 1 -13.26 -13.78 -4.17
C MET A 1 -14.45 -14.25 -3.36
N THR A 2 -14.21 -15.03 -2.32
CA THR A 2 -15.26 -15.43 -1.38
C THR A 2 -15.64 -14.20 -0.55
N SER A 3 -16.83 -13.63 -0.78
CA SER A 3 -17.34 -12.54 0.06
C SER A 3 -18.09 -13.14 1.23
N SER A 4 -17.40 -13.44 2.32
CA SER A 4 -18.10 -13.61 3.59
C SER A 4 -18.61 -12.23 4.01
N PRO A 5 -19.90 -12.06 4.31
CA PRO A 5 -20.41 -10.81 4.87
C PRO A 5 -19.97 -10.61 6.33
N HIS A 6 -19.34 -11.63 6.94
CA HIS A 6 -18.98 -11.65 8.35
C HIS A 6 -17.47 -11.70 8.59
N ALA A 7 -16.70 -12.30 7.69
CA ALA A 7 -15.26 -12.43 7.84
C ALA A 7 -14.55 -11.30 7.10
N THR A 8 -13.66 -10.62 7.81
CA THR A 8 -12.72 -9.63 7.29
C THR A 8 -11.75 -10.27 6.28
N PRO A 9 -11.15 -9.47 5.38
CA PRO A 9 -10.14 -9.97 4.44
C PRO A 9 -9.03 -10.75 5.14
N ILE A 10 -8.55 -10.26 6.29
CA ILE A 10 -7.46 -10.90 7.01
C ILE A 10 -7.87 -12.22 7.68
N GLU A 11 -9.11 -12.35 8.16
CA GLU A 11 -9.64 -13.64 8.65
C GLU A 11 -9.70 -14.70 7.55
N LEU A 12 -10.10 -14.31 6.33
CA LEU A 12 -10.10 -15.22 5.18
C LEU A 12 -8.67 -15.62 4.78
N VAL A 13 -7.74 -14.66 4.83
CA VAL A 13 -6.34 -14.88 4.52
C VAL A 13 -5.66 -15.81 5.53
N LYS A 14 -6.08 -15.81 6.81
CA LYS A 14 -5.58 -16.77 7.81
C LYS A 14 -5.76 -18.22 7.34
N VAL A 15 -6.98 -18.56 6.89
CA VAL A 15 -7.29 -19.91 6.38
C VAL A 15 -6.50 -20.22 5.11
N LEU A 16 -6.36 -19.23 4.21
CA LEU A 16 -5.56 -19.38 3.00
C LEU A 16 -4.09 -19.68 3.31
N LYS A 17 -3.50 -18.95 4.27
CA LYS A 17 -2.13 -19.19 4.75
C LYS A 17 -1.97 -20.62 5.25
N GLU A 18 -2.86 -21.08 6.13
CA GLU A 18 -2.80 -22.44 6.69
C GLU A 18 -2.87 -23.50 5.57
N CYS A 19 -3.71 -23.30 4.56
CA CYS A 19 -3.78 -24.15 3.38
C CYS A 19 -2.48 -24.15 2.57
N ILE A 20 -1.87 -22.98 2.35
CA ILE A 20 -0.60 -22.85 1.62
C ILE A 20 0.53 -23.53 2.39
N GLU A 21 0.66 -23.28 3.70
CA GLU A 21 1.70 -23.87 4.54
C GLU A 21 1.58 -25.40 4.58
N LYS A 22 0.36 -25.92 4.77
CA LYS A 22 0.12 -27.37 4.73
C LYS A 22 0.47 -27.97 3.37
N ALA A 23 0.10 -27.29 2.28
CA ALA A 23 0.41 -27.75 0.93
C ALA A 23 1.91 -27.66 0.61
N ALA A 24 2.61 -26.66 1.14
CA ALA A 24 4.06 -26.53 0.99
C ALA A 24 4.83 -27.59 1.78
N GLU A 25 4.33 -27.98 2.97
CA GLU A 25 4.95 -29.01 3.81
C GLU A 25 4.70 -30.43 3.28
N SER A 26 3.46 -30.74 2.92
CA SER A 26 3.06 -32.12 2.57
C SER A 26 2.94 -32.40 1.07
N GLY A 27 2.89 -31.34 0.25
CA GLY A 27 2.57 -31.43 -1.17
C GLY A 27 1.11 -31.81 -1.44
N VAL A 28 0.59 -31.44 -2.61
CA VAL A 28 -0.74 -31.83 -3.08
C VAL A 28 -0.59 -32.83 -4.21
N LYS A 29 -0.96 -34.09 -3.96
CA LYS A 29 -0.98 -35.12 -5.01
C LYS A 29 -2.04 -34.76 -6.05
N THR A 30 -1.64 -34.73 -7.31
CA THR A 30 -2.52 -34.48 -8.45
C THR A 30 -2.09 -35.31 -9.65
N TYR A 31 -2.79 -35.18 -10.76
CA TYR A 31 -2.47 -35.88 -12.00
C TYR A 31 -2.19 -34.88 -13.13
N ASP A 32 -1.03 -35.00 -13.77
CA ASP A 32 -0.67 -34.19 -14.93
C ASP A 32 -1.28 -34.80 -16.20
N CYS A 33 -2.24 -34.09 -16.81
CA CYS A 33 -2.93 -34.59 -18.01
C CYS A 33 -2.06 -34.61 -19.28
N LYS A 34 -0.98 -33.81 -19.32
CA LYS A 34 -0.04 -33.74 -20.44
C LYS A 34 0.95 -34.92 -20.40
N PHE A 35 1.49 -35.23 -19.23
CA PHE A 35 2.46 -36.31 -19.05
C PHE A 35 1.84 -37.65 -18.62
N ARG A 36 0.56 -37.64 -18.24
CA ARG A 36 -0.21 -38.82 -17.82
C ARG A 36 0.39 -39.57 -16.62
N GLU A 37 0.86 -38.81 -15.64
CA GLU A 37 1.47 -39.35 -14.42
C GLU A 37 0.98 -38.61 -13.18
N GLU A 38 1.09 -39.27 -12.02
CA GLU A 38 0.88 -38.61 -10.73
C GLU A 38 2.03 -37.63 -10.48
N CYS A 39 1.68 -36.41 -10.08
CA CYS A 39 2.66 -35.40 -9.71
C CYS A 39 2.31 -34.76 -8.37
N LEU A 40 3.29 -34.10 -7.76
CA LEU A 40 3.15 -33.42 -6.48
C LEU A 40 3.26 -31.91 -6.70
N LEU A 41 2.19 -31.17 -6.39
CA LEU A 41 2.23 -29.71 -6.41
C LEU A 41 2.69 -29.18 -5.05
N ILE A 42 3.71 -28.34 -5.06
CA ILE A 42 4.23 -27.66 -3.87
C ILE A 42 4.08 -26.16 -4.11
N PRO A 43 3.00 -25.54 -3.60
CA PRO A 43 2.81 -24.11 -3.78
C PRO A 43 3.80 -23.34 -2.92
N HIS A 44 4.45 -22.35 -3.52
CA HIS A 44 5.22 -21.34 -2.81
C HIS A 44 4.60 -19.98 -3.06
N ALA A 45 4.47 -19.21 -1.99
CA ALA A 45 3.91 -17.89 -2.10
C ALA A 45 5.00 -16.91 -2.55
N HIS A 46 4.74 -16.17 -3.63
CA HIS A 46 5.74 -15.32 -4.27
C HIS A 46 5.49 -13.82 -4.05
N PHE A 47 4.24 -13.38 -4.15
CA PHE A 47 3.80 -12.03 -3.83
C PHE A 47 2.30 -11.98 -3.52
N TRP A 48 1.86 -10.95 -2.80
CA TRP A 48 0.46 -10.66 -2.51
C TRP A 48 -0.01 -9.43 -3.30
N ALA A 49 -0.77 -9.69 -4.36
CA ALA A 49 -1.39 -8.63 -5.13
C ALA A 49 -2.68 -8.16 -4.45
N GLY A 50 -2.84 -6.85 -4.39
CA GLY A 50 -4.04 -6.22 -3.88
C GLY A 50 -4.14 -4.78 -4.31
N ASP A 51 -5.28 -4.14 -4.03
CA ASP A 51 -5.34 -2.69 -4.10
C ASP A 51 -4.59 -2.07 -2.90
N ASN A 52 -4.36 -0.76 -2.97
CA ASN A 52 -3.58 -0.08 -1.92
C ASN A 52 -4.19 -0.20 -0.51
N PRO A 53 -5.51 -0.09 -0.31
CA PRO A 53 -6.13 -0.34 0.99
C PRO A 53 -5.91 -1.77 1.50
N MET A 54 -6.14 -2.79 0.65
CA MET A 54 -5.97 -4.18 1.04
C MET A 54 -4.50 -4.49 1.38
N GLN A 55 -3.56 -4.02 0.56
CA GLN A 55 -2.13 -4.19 0.85
C GLN A 55 -1.70 -3.44 2.11
N ALA A 56 -2.27 -2.28 2.41
CA ALA A 56 -1.99 -1.61 3.68
C ALA A 56 -2.46 -2.47 4.87
N GLU A 57 -3.61 -3.13 4.76
CA GLU A 57 -4.09 -4.04 5.79
C GLU A 57 -3.21 -5.31 5.91
N GLU A 58 -2.87 -5.93 4.78
CA GLU A 58 -2.00 -7.12 4.71
C GLU A 58 -0.60 -6.87 5.28
N CYS A 59 -0.07 -5.65 5.14
CA CYS A 59 1.21 -5.23 5.73
C CYS A 59 1.11 -4.72 7.17
N SER A 60 -0.08 -4.71 7.80
CA SER A 60 -0.32 -4.02 9.07
C SER A 60 0.16 -2.57 9.06
N HIS A 61 -0.16 -1.84 8.00
CA HIS A 61 0.23 -0.45 7.74
C HIS A 61 -0.98 0.50 7.86
N ALA A 62 -0.76 1.70 8.39
CA ALA A 62 -1.80 2.69 8.70
C ALA A 62 -2.31 3.50 7.49
N GLY A 63 -1.95 3.08 6.27
CA GLY A 63 -2.35 3.73 5.01
C GLY A 63 -1.63 5.06 4.74
N LEU A 64 -2.23 5.92 3.90
CA LEU A 64 -1.59 7.17 3.45
C LEU A 64 -1.68 8.34 4.44
N HIS A 65 -2.52 8.22 5.47
CA HIS A 65 -2.81 9.31 6.42
C HIS A 65 -1.84 9.37 7.61
N CYS A 66 -0.98 8.37 7.79
CA CYS A 66 0.06 8.43 8.82
C CYS A 66 1.27 9.25 8.37
N ASN A 67 2.16 9.56 9.32
CA ASN A 67 3.36 10.35 9.01
C ASN A 67 4.30 9.57 8.07
N PHE A 68 4.35 8.25 8.22
CA PHE A 68 5.15 7.32 7.43
C PHE A 68 4.23 6.49 6.52
N PHE A 69 4.06 6.93 5.28
CA PHE A 69 3.01 6.44 4.38
C PHE A 69 3.48 5.34 3.42
N CYS A 70 4.76 4.96 3.46
CA CYS A 70 5.31 3.89 2.63
C CYS A 70 5.30 2.56 3.38
N ARG A 71 4.82 1.51 2.72
CA ARG A 71 4.76 0.15 3.29
C ARG A 71 6.12 -0.54 3.32
N GLU A 72 7.01 -0.17 2.41
CA GLU A 72 8.33 -0.78 2.24
C GLU A 72 9.37 -0.17 3.20
N CYS A 73 9.36 1.14 3.40
CA CYS A 73 10.38 1.87 4.14
C CYS A 73 9.81 2.96 5.05
N LYS A 74 10.66 3.58 5.88
CA LYS A 74 10.27 4.67 6.79
C LYS A 74 10.31 6.06 6.16
N VAL A 75 10.05 6.18 4.86
CA VAL A 75 9.92 7.51 4.24
C VAL A 75 8.63 8.18 4.75
N GLY A 76 8.73 9.45 5.12
CA GLY A 76 7.65 10.16 5.77
C GLY A 76 8.13 11.30 6.67
N GLY A 77 7.29 11.66 7.63
CA GLY A 77 7.47 12.76 8.56
C GLY A 77 6.15 13.47 8.85
N THR A 78 6.17 14.42 9.78
CA THR A 78 5.03 15.33 9.97
C THR A 78 4.73 16.09 8.69
N GLN A 79 3.56 16.73 8.60
CA GLN A 79 3.26 17.57 7.44
C GLN A 79 4.27 18.72 7.32
N GLU A 80 4.67 19.35 8.42
CA GLU A 80 5.67 20.42 8.38
C GLU A 80 7.02 19.92 7.86
N GLU A 81 7.47 18.75 8.32
CA GLU A 81 8.73 18.15 7.85
C GLU A 81 8.67 17.88 6.35
N LYS A 82 7.60 17.25 5.86
CA LYS A 82 7.44 16.91 4.43
C LYS A 82 7.33 18.14 3.52
N TRP A 83 6.94 19.29 4.06
CA TRP A 83 6.87 20.56 3.32
C TRP A 83 8.17 21.37 3.37
N SER A 84 9.12 21.01 4.23
CA SER A 84 10.45 21.58 4.20
C SER A 84 11.25 21.08 2.99
N ASP A 85 12.21 21.87 2.50
CA ASP A 85 13.06 21.47 1.36
C ASP A 85 13.80 20.15 1.61
N ASP A 86 14.38 20.00 2.82
CA ASP A 86 15.09 18.77 3.20
C ASP A 86 14.14 17.57 3.30
N GLY A 87 12.98 17.74 3.93
CA GLY A 87 11.99 16.67 4.04
C GLY A 87 11.41 16.25 2.70
N TYR A 88 11.14 17.20 1.80
CA TYR A 88 10.72 16.92 0.44
C TYR A 88 11.78 16.13 -0.33
N LEU A 89 13.05 16.54 -0.26
CA LEU A 89 14.16 15.82 -0.91
C LEU A 89 14.33 14.39 -0.37
N LYS A 90 14.06 14.17 0.92
CA LYS A 90 14.07 12.82 1.52
C LYS A 90 12.99 11.90 0.93
N LEU A 91 11.87 12.43 0.43
CA LEU A 91 10.81 11.62 -0.20
C LEU A 91 11.28 10.89 -1.47
N PHE A 92 12.35 11.38 -2.11
CA PHE A 92 12.90 10.81 -3.34
C PHE A 92 14.11 9.88 -3.10
N LYS A 93 14.47 9.66 -1.85
CA LYS A 93 15.56 8.74 -1.48
C LYS A 93 14.95 7.44 -0.96
N VAL A 94 15.27 6.32 -1.61
CA VAL A 94 14.89 5.00 -1.10
C VAL A 94 15.74 4.71 0.13
N ASP A 95 15.11 4.69 1.30
CA ASP A 95 15.77 4.28 2.53
C ASP A 95 15.81 2.76 2.63
N LEU A 96 16.80 2.16 1.94
CA LEU A 96 17.09 0.72 1.99
C LEU A 96 17.68 0.28 3.34
N ALA A 97 18.15 1.20 4.17
CA ALA A 97 18.68 0.88 5.50
C ALA A 97 17.56 0.77 6.55
N ASN A 98 16.46 1.52 6.36
CA ASN A 98 15.23 1.45 7.16
C ASN A 98 14.05 0.89 6.37
N THR A 99 14.30 -0.10 5.51
CA THR A 99 13.23 -0.99 5.09
C THR A 99 12.63 -1.56 6.38
N VAL A 100 11.31 -1.51 6.55
CA VAL A 100 10.60 -2.03 7.76
C VAL A 100 11.08 -3.46 8.11
N HIS A 101 11.55 -4.12 7.06
CA HIS A 101 12.13 -5.43 6.86
C HIS A 101 13.15 -5.98 7.87
N GLN A 102 14.11 -5.24 8.45
CA GLN A 102 15.27 -5.98 8.99
C GLN A 102 15.11 -6.62 10.39
N LYS A 103 14.09 -6.32 11.21
CA LYS A 103 14.03 -6.87 12.61
C LYS A 103 12.64 -7.01 13.21
N ILE A 104 11.59 -7.03 12.40
CA ILE A 104 10.22 -7.03 12.91
C ILE A 104 9.52 -8.14 12.18
N GLN A 105 9.05 -9.15 12.91
CA GLN A 105 7.76 -9.76 12.58
C GLN A 105 6.97 -9.96 13.89
N LEU A 106 7.54 -10.55 14.95
CA LEU A 106 6.79 -10.70 16.22
C LEU A 106 7.39 -9.94 17.41
N PRO A 107 8.70 -10.07 17.72
CA PRO A 107 9.22 -9.57 19.00
C PRO A 107 9.32 -8.05 19.07
N ARG A 108 9.60 -7.36 17.96
CA ARG A 108 9.56 -5.88 17.89
C ARG A 108 8.18 -5.31 17.62
N TYR A 109 7.25 -6.06 17.06
CA TYR A 109 5.85 -5.62 17.02
C TYR A 109 5.30 -5.61 18.46
N LEU A 110 5.51 -6.70 19.21
CA LEU A 110 5.21 -6.81 20.64
C LEU A 110 6.08 -5.88 21.52
N ASN A 111 7.37 -5.68 21.21
CA ASN A 111 8.25 -4.74 21.93
C ASN A 111 8.09 -3.27 21.50
N ASN A 112 7.58 -2.92 20.32
CA ASN A 112 7.19 -1.53 19.98
C ASN A 112 5.80 -1.23 20.52
N CYS A 113 4.97 -2.27 20.68
CA CYS A 113 3.91 -2.32 21.67
C CYS A 113 4.43 -2.36 23.12
N ASN A 114 5.71 -2.03 23.37
CA ASN A 114 6.42 -2.13 24.65
C ASN A 114 5.50 -1.88 25.82
N PHE A 115 4.90 -2.92 26.37
CA PHE A 115 3.86 -2.80 27.40
C PHE A 115 4.40 -2.13 28.68
N GLN A 116 5.73 -1.99 28.77
CA GLN A 116 6.48 -1.19 29.73
C GLN A 116 6.25 0.34 29.61
N HIS A 117 6.03 0.85 28.39
CA HIS A 117 5.61 2.24 28.13
C HIS A 117 4.09 2.41 28.15
N TYR A 118 3.33 1.30 28.13
CA TYR A 118 1.88 1.29 28.18
C TYR A 118 1.40 1.39 29.63
N LYS A 119 1.98 2.33 30.39
CA LYS A 119 1.36 2.83 31.63
C LYS A 119 0.04 3.47 31.22
N VAL A 120 -1.05 2.69 31.31
CA VAL A 120 -2.42 3.19 31.17
C VAL A 120 -2.57 4.04 29.90
N LEU A 121 -2.37 3.48 28.69
CA LEU A 121 -2.51 4.30 27.49
C LEU A 121 -3.98 4.70 27.29
N PRO A 122 -4.30 6.00 27.27
CA PRO A 122 -5.57 6.46 26.70
C PRO A 122 -5.55 6.15 25.20
N THR A 123 -6.72 5.93 24.60
CA THR A 123 -6.92 5.71 23.15
C THR A 123 -6.13 6.71 22.28
N GLU A 124 -5.93 7.93 22.76
CA GLU A 124 -5.15 8.99 22.12
C GLU A 124 -3.66 8.69 21.94
N LYS A 125 -3.02 7.95 22.86
CA LYS A 125 -1.61 7.57 22.70
C LYS A 125 -1.43 6.45 21.68
N LEU A 126 -2.41 5.56 21.53
CA LEU A 126 -2.43 4.56 20.46
C LEU A 126 -2.54 5.25 19.09
N LYS A 127 -3.43 6.23 18.95
CA LYS A 127 -3.53 7.05 17.72
C LYS A 127 -2.22 7.73 17.38
N LYS A 128 -1.55 8.35 18.37
CA LYS A 128 -0.22 8.96 18.18
C LYS A 128 0.85 7.95 17.77
N HIS A 129 0.85 6.75 18.38
CA HIS A 129 1.79 5.69 18.00
C HIS A 129 1.58 5.28 16.54
N LYS A 130 0.35 4.93 16.15
CA LYS A 130 0.00 4.60 14.75
C LYS A 130 0.44 5.69 13.77
N ALA A 131 0.17 6.95 14.10
CA ALA A 131 0.59 8.09 13.29
C ALA A 131 2.13 8.19 13.16
N SER A 132 2.86 7.98 14.26
CA SER A 132 4.32 8.10 14.34
C SER A 132 5.10 6.89 13.82
N THR A 133 4.49 5.72 13.69
CA THR A 133 5.17 4.51 13.22
C THR A 133 4.69 4.06 11.84
N GLY A 134 3.48 4.46 11.44
CA GLY A 134 2.81 3.95 10.26
C GLY A 134 2.30 2.51 10.42
N ILE A 135 2.40 1.92 11.62
CA ILE A 135 1.99 0.53 11.88
C ILE A 135 0.56 0.52 12.43
N ASN A 136 -0.30 -0.30 11.84
CA ASN A 136 -1.67 -0.53 12.28
C ASN A 136 -2.12 -1.93 11.87
N ASP A 137 -2.33 -2.81 12.84
CA ASP A 137 -2.97 -4.12 12.62
C ASP A 137 -4.44 -4.02 13.05
N SER A 138 -5.35 -4.34 12.13
CA SER A 138 -6.80 -4.34 12.38
C SER A 138 -7.21 -5.48 13.33
N ILE A 139 -6.50 -6.61 13.31
CA ILE A 139 -6.79 -7.79 14.15
C ILE A 139 -6.35 -7.54 15.59
N SER A 140 -5.16 -6.96 15.79
CA SER A 140 -4.60 -6.77 17.13
C SER A 140 -5.38 -5.74 17.96
N GLY A 141 -6.38 -5.06 17.42
CA GLY A 141 -7.15 -4.03 18.11
C GLY A 141 -7.80 -4.55 19.40
N ASN A 142 -8.42 -5.73 19.34
CA ASN A 142 -9.04 -6.37 20.51
C ASN A 142 -7.98 -6.80 21.53
N SER A 143 -6.88 -7.41 21.05
CA SER A 143 -5.74 -7.80 21.87
C SER A 143 -5.15 -6.59 22.61
N LEU A 144 -4.96 -5.47 21.91
CA LEU A 144 -4.45 -4.22 22.48
C LEU A 144 -5.39 -3.65 23.54
N GLN A 145 -6.70 -3.67 23.29
CA GLN A 145 -7.68 -3.16 24.25
C GLN A 145 -7.73 -4.03 25.51
N ALA A 146 -7.75 -5.36 25.36
CA ALA A 146 -7.70 -6.31 26.47
C ALA A 146 -6.44 -6.12 27.31
N ILE A 147 -5.27 -5.95 26.68
CA ILE A 147 -4.02 -5.72 27.40
C ILE A 147 -4.01 -4.36 28.11
N VAL A 148 -4.58 -3.32 27.50
CA VAL A 148 -4.70 -1.99 28.13
C VAL A 148 -5.60 -2.06 29.37
N ASP A 149 -6.71 -2.77 29.31
CA ASP A 149 -7.66 -2.88 30.42
C ASP A 149 -7.10 -3.77 31.54
N LEU A 150 -6.41 -4.86 31.20
CA LEU A 150 -5.65 -5.67 32.15
C LEU A 150 -4.58 -4.82 32.87
N GLY A 151 -3.79 -4.06 32.11
CA GLY A 151 -2.77 -3.17 32.67
C GLY A 151 -3.38 -2.14 33.63
N LYS A 152 -4.50 -1.50 33.25
CA LYS A 152 -5.22 -0.58 34.15
C LYS A 152 -5.65 -1.27 35.45
N GLY A 153 -6.17 -2.49 35.37
CA GLY A 153 -6.60 -3.28 36.53
C GLY A 153 -5.44 -3.58 37.48
N LEU A 154 -4.31 -4.06 36.93
CA LEU A 154 -3.10 -4.40 37.68
C LEU A 154 -2.47 -3.18 38.36
N TYR A 155 -2.28 -2.07 37.63
CA TYR A 155 -1.62 -0.87 38.18
C TYR A 155 -2.50 -0.02 39.08
N SER A 156 -3.83 -0.13 39.01
CA SER A 156 -4.76 0.60 39.89
C SER A 156 -5.04 -0.13 41.22
N GLY A 157 -4.52 -1.35 41.41
CA GLY A 157 -4.79 -2.18 42.59
C GLY A 157 -6.23 -2.70 42.65
N LYS A 158 -7.02 -2.56 41.57
CA LYS A 158 -8.38 -3.12 41.46
C LYS A 158 -8.36 -4.63 41.23
N HIS A 159 -7.29 -5.15 40.64
CA HIS A 159 -7.05 -6.60 40.57
C HIS A 159 -6.34 -7.04 41.86
N LEU A 160 -6.87 -8.08 42.52
CA LEU A 160 -6.25 -8.67 43.72
C LEU A 160 -4.79 -9.08 43.45
N ASP A 161 -4.51 -9.55 42.24
CA ASP A 161 -3.17 -9.97 41.81
C ASP A 161 -2.16 -8.82 41.67
N GLY A 162 -2.62 -7.56 41.67
CA GLY A 162 -1.76 -6.39 41.56
C GLY A 162 -1.41 -5.75 42.92
N VAL A 163 -2.10 -6.13 43.99
CA VAL A 163 -1.92 -5.52 45.31
C VAL A 163 -0.59 -5.95 45.92
N GLY A 164 0.25 -4.97 46.30
CA GLY A 164 1.52 -5.22 47.00
C GLY A 164 2.72 -5.58 46.10
N LYS A 165 2.54 -5.67 44.78
CA LYS A 165 3.63 -5.95 43.83
C LYS A 165 4.40 -4.69 43.44
N THR A 166 5.70 -4.87 43.19
CA THR A 166 6.58 -3.85 42.61
C THR A 166 6.22 -3.58 41.14
N LYS A 167 6.70 -2.47 40.58
CA LYS A 167 6.43 -2.12 39.17
C LYS A 167 7.02 -3.15 38.22
N GLU A 168 8.16 -3.70 38.58
CA GLU A 168 8.92 -4.70 37.84
C GLU A 168 8.18 -6.04 37.80
N GLU A 169 7.59 -6.48 38.92
CA GLU A 169 6.77 -7.69 38.99
C GLU A 169 5.47 -7.56 38.20
N LEU A 170 4.79 -6.42 38.30
CA LEU A 170 3.59 -6.12 37.51
C LEU A 170 3.89 -6.14 36.00
N GLN A 171 5.07 -5.67 35.63
CA GLN A 171 5.53 -5.62 34.24
C GLN A 171 5.89 -7.01 33.70
N ALA A 172 6.53 -7.86 34.51
CA ALA A 172 6.79 -9.25 34.14
C ALA A 172 5.48 -10.04 33.97
N GLN A 173 4.52 -9.86 34.89
CA GLN A 173 3.20 -10.49 34.80
C GLN A 173 2.45 -10.03 33.55
N LEU A 174 2.38 -8.72 33.31
CA LEU A 174 1.74 -8.18 32.10
C LEU A 174 2.42 -8.73 30.83
N GLY A 175 3.74 -8.93 30.85
CA GLY A 175 4.48 -9.51 29.74
C GLY A 175 4.11 -10.96 29.42
N GLU A 176 3.81 -11.79 30.42
CA GLU A 176 3.31 -13.16 30.19
C GLU A 176 1.86 -13.16 29.71
N GLU A 177 0.99 -12.34 30.31
CA GLU A 177 -0.41 -12.21 29.90
C GLU A 177 -0.56 -11.71 28.47
N VAL A 178 0.32 -10.79 28.03
CA VAL A 178 0.40 -10.36 26.63
C VAL A 178 0.57 -11.55 25.69
N LYS A 179 1.40 -12.54 26.04
CA LYS A 179 1.61 -13.73 25.19
C LYS A 179 0.33 -14.54 25.08
N HIS A 180 -0.41 -14.69 26.19
CA HIS A 180 -1.69 -15.39 26.20
C HIS A 180 -2.75 -14.65 25.37
N VAL A 181 -2.90 -13.35 25.56
CA VAL A 181 -3.85 -12.53 24.80
C VAL A 181 -3.51 -12.53 23.30
N VAL A 182 -2.23 -12.44 22.94
CA VAL A 182 -1.80 -12.51 21.54
C VAL A 182 -2.06 -13.90 20.94
N ALA A 183 -1.90 -14.97 21.73
CA ALA A 183 -2.24 -16.32 21.29
C ALA A 183 -3.76 -16.53 21.12
N GLU A 184 -4.58 -15.91 21.97
CA GLU A 184 -6.04 -16.03 21.95
C GLU A 184 -6.69 -15.21 20.82
N TYR A 185 -6.34 -13.92 20.72
CA TYR A 185 -6.98 -12.98 19.78
C TYR A 185 -6.22 -12.87 18.46
N GLY A 186 -4.96 -13.33 18.40
CA GLY A 186 -4.14 -13.31 17.21
C GLY A 186 -3.57 -11.93 16.87
N ILE A 187 -2.75 -11.95 15.81
CA ILE A 187 -2.26 -10.80 15.06
C ILE A 187 -2.49 -11.09 13.58
N ASN A 188 -2.21 -10.12 12.70
CA ASN A 188 -2.19 -10.34 11.26
C ASN A 188 -1.42 -11.66 10.92
N PRO A 189 -2.09 -12.68 10.35
CA PRO A 189 -1.56 -14.00 10.11
C PRO A 189 -0.44 -14.00 9.06
N LEU A 190 -0.40 -13.00 8.17
CA LEU A 190 0.63 -12.86 7.16
C LEU A 190 1.98 -12.44 7.75
N ILE A 191 1.96 -11.91 8.97
CA ILE A 191 3.18 -11.64 9.72
C ILE A 191 3.85 -12.97 10.07
N GLY A 192 5.05 -13.17 9.52
CA GLY A 192 5.94 -14.30 9.75
C GLY A 192 5.73 -15.43 8.76
N MET A 193 4.89 -15.24 7.74
CA MET A 193 4.65 -16.27 6.73
C MET A 193 5.96 -16.64 6.00
N PRO A 194 6.33 -17.93 5.92
CA PRO A 194 7.53 -18.36 5.23
C PRO A 194 7.50 -18.03 3.73
N GLY A 195 8.64 -17.61 3.19
CA GLY A 195 8.82 -17.41 1.75
C GLY A 195 8.30 -16.09 1.18
N VAL A 196 7.60 -15.28 1.98
CA VAL A 196 7.09 -13.99 1.56
C VAL A 196 7.30 -12.93 2.64
N ASN A 197 7.56 -11.71 2.20
CA ASN A 197 7.55 -10.54 3.04
C ASN A 197 6.48 -9.55 2.58
N MET A 198 5.43 -9.38 3.37
CA MET A 198 4.34 -8.48 2.98
C MET A 198 4.78 -7.02 2.78
N HIS A 199 5.88 -6.57 3.36
CA HIS A 199 6.35 -5.20 3.11
C HIS A 199 7.11 -5.04 1.79
N GLN A 200 7.60 -6.11 1.16
CA GLN A 200 8.38 -6.06 -0.08
C GLN A 200 7.71 -6.78 -1.24
N ASP A 201 7.00 -7.85 -0.95
CA ASP A 201 6.36 -8.74 -1.90
C ASP A 201 4.88 -8.40 -2.07
N THR A 202 4.49 -7.14 -1.84
CA THR A 202 3.18 -6.58 -2.22
C THR A 202 3.38 -5.58 -3.35
N PRO A 203 3.34 -6.01 -4.62
CA PRO A 203 3.63 -5.14 -5.75
C PRO A 203 2.70 -3.93 -5.75
N THR A 204 3.25 -2.74 -6.00
CA THR A 204 2.47 -1.50 -6.04
C THR A 204 1.38 -1.61 -7.10
N GLU A 205 0.15 -1.35 -6.68
CA GLU A 205 -0.99 -1.35 -7.57
C GLU A 205 -0.93 -0.13 -8.52
N ILE A 206 -0.89 -0.42 -9.84
CA ILE A 206 -0.65 0.60 -10.87
C ILE A 206 -1.88 1.48 -11.10
N LEU A 207 -3.08 0.92 -10.98
CA LEU A 207 -4.31 1.59 -11.38
C LEU A 207 -4.65 2.76 -10.44
N HIS A 208 -4.68 2.59 -9.12
CA HIS A 208 -4.93 3.67 -8.16
C HIS A 208 -3.70 4.53 -7.90
N THR A 209 -2.50 3.94 -7.79
CA THR A 209 -1.29 4.74 -7.47
C THR A 209 -0.88 5.61 -8.64
N ILE A 210 -0.83 5.03 -9.84
CA ILE A 210 -0.21 5.69 -10.99
C ILE A 210 -1.25 6.24 -11.95
N LEU A 211 -2.24 5.44 -12.38
CA LEU A 211 -3.21 5.88 -13.40
C LEU A 211 -4.24 6.86 -12.84
N LEU A 212 -4.94 6.49 -11.76
CA LEU A 212 -5.94 7.32 -11.10
C LEU A 212 -5.34 8.30 -10.09
N GLY A 213 -4.09 8.09 -9.69
CA GLY A 213 -3.28 9.03 -8.92
C GLY A 213 -2.56 9.98 -9.87
N VAL A 214 -1.27 9.74 -10.09
CA VAL A 214 -0.37 10.69 -10.78
C VAL A 214 -0.90 11.10 -12.16
N VAL A 215 -1.15 10.16 -13.07
CA VAL A 215 -1.56 10.44 -14.46
C VAL A 215 -2.87 11.23 -14.51
N LYS A 216 -3.85 10.90 -13.67
CA LYS A 216 -5.12 11.64 -13.57
C LYS A 216 -4.91 13.11 -13.23
N TYR A 217 -4.07 13.41 -12.23
CA TYR A 217 -3.83 14.81 -11.81
C TYR A 217 -3.03 15.58 -12.85
N PHE A 218 -2.02 14.95 -13.48
CA PHE A 218 -1.30 15.54 -14.61
C PHE A 218 -2.22 15.79 -15.81
N TRP A 219 -3.15 14.88 -16.10
CA TRP A 219 -4.18 15.08 -17.13
C TRP A 219 -5.13 16.23 -16.77
N GLY A 220 -5.54 16.35 -15.51
CA GLY A 220 -6.37 17.47 -15.04
C GLY A 220 -5.67 18.82 -15.26
N GLN A 221 -4.41 18.93 -14.87
CA GLN A 221 -3.59 20.13 -15.12
C GLN A 221 -3.42 20.40 -16.62
N THR A 222 -3.15 19.35 -17.40
CA THR A 222 -3.02 19.46 -18.86
C THR A 222 -4.31 19.98 -19.47
N SER A 223 -5.45 19.41 -19.10
CA SER A 223 -6.77 19.81 -19.60
C SER A 223 -7.06 21.28 -19.30
N HIS A 224 -6.82 21.71 -18.06
CA HIS A 224 -7.01 23.09 -17.64
C HIS A 224 -6.16 24.07 -18.47
N ILE A 225 -4.90 23.70 -18.72
CA ILE A 225 -3.98 24.50 -19.52
C ILE A 225 -4.45 24.58 -20.98
N LEU A 226 -4.83 23.45 -21.59
CA LEU A 226 -5.31 23.39 -22.98
C LEU A 226 -6.60 24.21 -23.19
N GLU A 227 -7.49 24.26 -22.20
CA GLU A 227 -8.67 25.13 -22.24
C GLU A 227 -8.27 26.60 -22.25
N LYS A 228 -7.38 27.00 -21.32
CA LYS A 228 -6.92 28.39 -21.19
C LYS A 228 -6.22 28.88 -22.46
N THR A 229 -5.45 28.01 -23.12
CA THR A 229 -4.71 28.34 -24.34
C THR A 229 -5.49 28.12 -25.62
N LYS A 230 -6.73 27.60 -25.52
CA LYS A 230 -7.59 27.25 -26.67
C LYS A 230 -6.98 26.20 -27.61
N ASP A 231 -6.10 25.35 -27.10
CA ASP A 231 -5.41 24.28 -27.86
C ASP A 231 -6.15 22.95 -27.85
N PHE A 232 -7.29 22.87 -27.17
CA PHE A 232 -8.02 21.61 -26.97
C PHE A 232 -8.48 20.97 -28.30
N SER A 233 -8.86 21.79 -29.28
CA SER A 233 -9.22 21.32 -30.64
C SER A 233 -8.03 20.70 -31.38
N THR A 234 -6.86 21.32 -31.28
CA THR A 234 -5.61 20.79 -31.82
C THR A 234 -5.24 19.47 -31.16
N PHE A 235 -5.34 19.39 -29.83
CA PHE A 235 -5.11 18.16 -29.07
C PHE A 235 -6.06 17.04 -29.53
N GLN A 236 -7.37 17.32 -29.61
CA GLN A 236 -8.37 16.36 -30.06
C GLN A 236 -8.09 15.85 -31.48
N THR A 237 -7.72 16.75 -32.39
CA THR A 237 -7.39 16.40 -33.78
C THR A 237 -6.19 15.48 -33.83
N ARG A 238 -5.13 15.76 -33.07
CA ARG A 238 -3.95 14.90 -32.99
C ARG A 238 -4.27 13.53 -32.41
N LEU A 239 -5.07 13.48 -31.35
CA LEU A 239 -5.50 12.22 -30.75
C LEU A 239 -6.37 11.38 -31.69
N ALA A 240 -7.17 12.03 -32.56
CA ALA A 240 -7.95 11.33 -33.59
C ALA A 240 -7.09 10.80 -34.74
N SER A 241 -5.98 11.47 -35.04
CA SER A 241 -5.11 11.15 -36.19
C SER A 241 -3.92 10.24 -35.85
N ILE A 242 -3.63 10.02 -34.56
CA ILE A 242 -2.46 9.22 -34.16
C ILE A 242 -2.64 7.75 -34.54
N ASP A 243 -1.64 7.18 -35.19
CA ASP A 243 -1.62 5.75 -35.42
C ASP A 243 -1.36 5.03 -34.10
N THR A 244 -2.28 4.13 -33.76
CA THR A 244 -2.19 3.29 -32.56
C THR A 244 -1.78 1.86 -32.90
N SER A 245 -1.44 1.58 -34.16
CA SER A 245 -0.90 0.31 -34.58
C SER A 245 0.37 -0.02 -33.79
N GLY A 246 0.40 -1.22 -33.20
CA GLY A 246 1.51 -1.66 -32.34
C GLY A 246 1.42 -1.23 -30.87
N LEU A 247 0.36 -0.53 -30.44
CA LEU A 247 0.07 -0.27 -29.02
C LEU A 247 -0.97 -1.25 -28.49
N ASN A 248 -0.72 -1.81 -27.30
CA ASN A 248 -1.69 -2.65 -26.58
C ASN A 248 -2.71 -1.77 -25.83
N ILE A 249 -3.54 -1.03 -26.57
CA ILE A 249 -4.56 -0.12 -26.04
C ILE A 249 -5.91 -0.34 -26.71
N PRO A 250 -7.03 -0.15 -25.98
CA PRO A 250 -8.36 -0.23 -26.59
C PRO A 250 -8.55 0.89 -27.60
N LYS A 251 -9.52 0.74 -28.52
CA LYS A 251 -9.91 1.83 -29.42
C LYS A 251 -10.30 3.07 -28.62
N ILE A 252 -9.62 4.19 -28.89
CA ILE A 252 -9.83 5.46 -28.19
C ILE A 252 -10.70 6.35 -29.06
N SER A 253 -11.78 6.88 -28.50
CA SER A 253 -12.50 7.99 -29.12
C SER A 253 -11.90 9.31 -28.61
N ALA A 254 -11.26 10.05 -29.50
CA ALA A 254 -10.69 11.37 -29.17
C ALA A 254 -11.78 12.31 -28.66
N GLU A 255 -12.96 12.28 -29.28
CA GLU A 255 -14.14 13.03 -28.84
C GLU A 255 -14.54 12.65 -27.41
N TYR A 256 -14.63 11.35 -27.10
CA TYR A 256 -14.99 10.90 -25.76
C TYR A 256 -13.99 11.38 -24.69
N ILE A 257 -12.68 11.22 -24.95
CA ILE A 257 -11.62 11.67 -24.04
C ILE A 257 -11.72 13.17 -23.77
N CYS A 258 -12.04 13.93 -24.81
CA CYS A 258 -12.13 15.38 -24.77
C CYS A 258 -13.41 15.87 -24.04
N THR A 259 -14.55 15.26 -24.35
CA THR A 259 -15.85 15.60 -23.75
C THR A 259 -15.92 15.19 -22.27
N TYR A 260 -15.43 14.00 -21.94
CA TYR A 260 -15.49 13.44 -20.58
C TYR A 260 -14.16 13.52 -19.83
N LYS A 261 -13.34 14.53 -20.11
CA LYS A 261 -11.99 14.70 -19.53
C LYS A 261 -11.91 14.62 -18.00
N GLY A 262 -12.98 14.95 -17.29
CA GLY A 262 -13.06 14.86 -15.82
C GLY A 262 -13.51 13.50 -15.27
N SER A 263 -14.04 12.61 -16.11
CA SER A 263 -14.69 11.34 -15.71
C SER A 263 -14.02 10.11 -16.33
N LEU A 264 -12.75 10.25 -16.70
CA LEU A 264 -11.97 9.16 -17.27
C LEU A 264 -11.64 8.09 -16.22
N ILE A 265 -11.48 6.85 -16.70
CA ILE A 265 -11.13 5.68 -15.88
C ILE A 265 -9.74 5.17 -16.24
N GLY A 266 -9.22 4.19 -15.49
CA GLY A 266 -7.86 3.65 -15.64
C GLY A 266 -7.43 3.34 -17.07
N LYS A 267 -8.28 2.70 -17.88
CA LYS A 267 -7.94 2.36 -19.28
C LYS A 267 -7.68 3.60 -20.16
N HIS A 268 -8.41 4.69 -19.91
CA HIS A 268 -8.22 5.95 -20.62
C HIS A 268 -6.90 6.59 -20.20
N PHE A 269 -6.59 6.60 -18.91
CA PHE A 269 -5.31 7.12 -18.41
C PHE A 269 -4.12 6.26 -18.84
N LYS A 270 -4.25 4.93 -18.93
CA LYS A 270 -3.23 4.03 -19.51
C LYS A 270 -2.90 4.48 -20.94
N SER A 271 -3.95 4.68 -21.73
CA SER A 271 -3.83 5.08 -23.13
C SER A 271 -3.24 6.49 -23.28
N LEU A 272 -3.73 7.46 -22.50
CA LEU A 272 -3.18 8.81 -22.48
C LEU A 272 -1.70 8.78 -22.12
N ALA A 273 -1.31 8.12 -21.03
CA ALA A 273 0.09 8.04 -20.61
C ALA A 273 1.05 7.58 -21.72
N GLN A 274 0.64 6.65 -22.58
CA GLN A 274 1.45 6.17 -23.70
C GLN A 274 1.48 7.15 -24.88
N LEU A 275 0.39 7.87 -25.14
CA LEU A 275 0.24 8.74 -26.29
C LEU A 275 0.68 10.18 -26.04
N MET A 276 0.61 10.66 -24.79
CA MET A 276 0.84 12.07 -24.43
C MET A 276 2.12 12.69 -24.99
N PRO A 277 3.30 12.02 -25.00
CA PRO A 277 4.52 12.58 -25.62
C PRO A 277 4.33 13.01 -27.09
N PHE A 278 3.46 12.32 -27.83
CA PHE A 278 3.19 12.59 -29.25
C PHE A 278 2.03 13.57 -29.47
N LEU A 279 1.26 13.90 -28.44
CA LEU A 279 0.07 14.74 -28.57
C LEU A 279 0.33 16.20 -28.19
N ILE A 280 1.24 16.45 -27.24
CA ILE A 280 1.39 17.77 -26.61
C ILE A 280 2.48 18.66 -27.23
N TYR A 281 3.29 18.13 -28.15
CA TYR A 281 4.39 18.89 -28.76
C TYR A 281 3.89 20.18 -29.45
N ASN A 282 4.64 21.27 -29.34
CA ASN A 282 4.33 22.56 -29.98
C ASN A 282 2.91 23.12 -29.74
N LEU A 283 2.21 22.72 -28.67
CA LEU A 283 0.98 23.41 -28.27
C LEU A 283 1.34 24.73 -27.58
N SER A 284 0.48 25.73 -27.72
CA SER A 284 0.78 27.12 -27.33
C SER A 284 0.99 27.32 -25.82
N TYR A 285 0.61 26.33 -25.00
CA TYR A 285 0.89 26.31 -23.56
C TYR A 285 2.36 26.44 -23.17
N LYS A 286 3.29 26.06 -24.04
CA LYS A 286 4.74 26.24 -23.82
C LYS A 286 5.15 27.71 -23.67
N ARG A 287 4.38 28.62 -24.27
CA ARG A 287 4.73 30.05 -24.39
C ARG A 287 4.10 30.94 -23.31
N TYR A 288 3.06 30.45 -22.62
CA TYR A 288 2.23 31.26 -21.72
C TYR A 288 2.14 30.74 -20.28
N SER A 289 2.78 29.61 -19.95
CA SER A 289 2.75 29.03 -18.60
C SER A 289 4.17 28.74 -18.11
N MET A 290 4.53 29.30 -16.95
CA MET A 290 5.76 28.98 -16.22
C MET A 290 5.90 27.46 -15.97
N HIS A 291 4.77 26.74 -15.92
CA HIS A 291 4.70 25.30 -15.66
C HIS A 291 4.62 24.45 -16.96
N GLY A 292 4.51 25.06 -18.14
CA GLY A 292 4.38 24.34 -19.41
C GLY A 292 5.55 23.39 -19.70
N PRO A 293 6.81 23.84 -19.61
CA PRO A 293 7.97 22.96 -19.81
C PRO A 293 8.05 21.81 -18.81
N LEU A 294 7.65 22.01 -17.56
CA LEU A 294 7.65 20.97 -16.52
C LEU A 294 6.63 19.87 -16.82
N LEU A 295 5.42 20.27 -17.23
CA LEU A 295 4.36 19.33 -17.58
C LEU A 295 4.73 18.48 -18.80
N GLU A 296 5.33 19.11 -19.80
CA GLU A 296 5.86 18.41 -20.97
C GLU A 296 6.95 17.40 -20.55
N ASN A 297 7.98 17.86 -19.84
CA ASN A 297 9.08 17.00 -19.39
C ASN A 297 8.59 15.80 -18.58
N TRP A 298 7.53 15.97 -17.79
CA TRP A 298 6.92 14.86 -17.07
C TRP A 298 6.26 13.84 -18.00
N TRP A 299 5.41 14.29 -18.94
CA TRP A 299 4.80 13.38 -19.91
C TRP A 299 5.82 12.64 -20.77
N PHE A 300 6.90 13.31 -21.18
CA PHE A 300 8.00 12.68 -21.90
C PHE A 300 8.73 11.64 -21.04
N SER A 301 9.13 12.02 -19.82
CA SER A 301 9.86 11.14 -18.90
C SER A 301 9.04 9.93 -18.47
N TYR A 302 7.73 10.10 -18.29
CA TYR A 302 6.84 9.04 -17.87
C TYR A 302 6.32 8.19 -19.05
N GLY A 303 5.93 8.82 -20.17
CA GLY A 303 5.26 8.16 -21.28
C GLY A 303 6.18 7.33 -22.17
N ILE A 304 7.39 7.81 -22.46
CA ILE A 304 8.34 7.12 -23.35
C ILE A 304 8.69 5.71 -22.82
N PRO A 305 9.08 5.53 -21.54
CA PRO A 305 9.35 4.19 -21.02
C PRO A 305 8.13 3.25 -21.03
N LYS A 306 6.89 3.77 -21.02
CA LYS A 306 5.69 2.92 -21.02
C LYS A 306 5.35 2.32 -22.38
N LEU A 307 5.95 2.81 -23.46
CA LEU A 307 5.86 2.18 -24.78
C LEU A 307 6.57 0.83 -24.82
N THR A 308 7.57 0.61 -23.96
CA THR A 308 8.30 -0.66 -23.85
C THR A 308 7.80 -1.52 -22.69
N ILE A 309 7.55 -0.93 -21.52
CA ILE A 309 7.17 -1.69 -20.31
C ILE A 309 5.76 -2.31 -20.43
N TRP A 310 4.81 -1.63 -21.07
CA TRP A 310 3.41 -2.09 -21.15
C TRP A 310 3.05 -2.79 -22.46
N LYS A 311 4.04 -3.13 -23.29
CA LYS A 311 3.82 -4.03 -24.42
C LYS A 311 3.54 -5.48 -23.99
N ASN A 312 4.05 -5.87 -22.82
CA ASN A 312 4.00 -7.24 -22.31
C ASN A 312 3.08 -7.42 -21.08
N ILE A 313 2.30 -6.38 -20.72
CA ILE A 313 1.31 -6.38 -19.63
C ILE A 313 -0.06 -5.93 -20.16
#